data_AF-A0A0F9HP56-F1
#
_entry.id   AF-A0A0F9HP56-F1
#
_cell.length_a   1.000
_cell.length_b   1.000
_cell.length_c   1.000
_cell.angle_alpha   90.00
_cell.angle_beta   90.00
_cell.angle_gamma   90.00
#
_symmetry.space_group_name_H-M   'P 1'
#
loop_
_entity.id
_entity.type
_entity.pdbx_description
1 polymer ?
#
loop_
_entity_poly.entity_id
_entity_poly.type
_entity_poly.pdbx_seq_one_letter_code
_entity_poly.pdbx_strand_id
1 'polypeptide(L)'
;MPIKTYLTPAEIQAMIEWPDNLRDRLILSFYGDTGCRASELLKLKVENLDLENRLVMIPHLKRGIKKKCPGRPGYGDGRPCGRMAGKNTPFCSRCGADLSAVQAEGIEERNRLISIGETTAELFREYTKEMDQGDQIITISRQQVYNLVRAAAAGIGIKGKALTNPETGKKHFPHPHNFRDSLAVSWLEVAATDAGKQKALQEHLGHKNFETTMGYNKLTPGKVQEVSNEVRQMRFAKLKEGEEAE
;
A
#
# COMPACT_ATOMS: atom_id res chain seq x y z
N MET A 1 -2.55 -29.02 7.44
CA MET A 1 -3.41 -27.82 7.28
C MET A 1 -2.84 -26.96 6.17
N PRO A 2 -3.65 -26.41 5.25
CA PRO A 2 -3.13 -25.56 4.17
C PRO A 2 -2.43 -24.36 4.79
N ILE A 3 -1.24 -24.06 4.28
CA ILE A 3 -0.39 -22.96 4.75
C ILE A 3 -1.10 -21.66 4.40
N LYS A 4 -1.70 -21.01 5.40
CA LYS A 4 -2.32 -19.69 5.21
C LYS A 4 -1.21 -18.66 5.13
N THR A 5 -1.11 -17.95 4.00
CA THR A 5 -0.10 -16.89 3.76
C THR A 5 -0.66 -15.47 3.93
N TYR A 6 -1.97 -15.35 4.17
CA TYR A 6 -2.71 -14.09 4.26
C TYR A 6 -3.68 -14.07 5.45
N LEU A 7 -4.04 -12.87 5.92
CA LEU A 7 -5.03 -12.64 6.98
C LEU A 7 -6.45 -12.89 6.45
N THR A 8 -7.29 -13.56 7.21
CA THR A 8 -8.71 -13.71 6.84
C THR A 8 -9.48 -12.40 7.07
N PRO A 9 -10.64 -12.18 6.43
CA PRO A 9 -11.47 -11.01 6.69
C PRO A 9 -11.87 -10.87 8.17
N ALA A 10 -12.18 -11.98 8.85
CA ALA A 10 -12.49 -12.00 10.28
C ALA A 10 -11.30 -11.55 11.13
N GLU A 11 -10.09 -12.00 10.80
CA GLU A 11 -8.87 -11.58 11.49
C GLU A 11 -8.59 -10.08 11.26
N ILE A 12 -8.83 -9.58 10.04
CA ILE A 12 -8.70 -8.15 9.74
C ILE A 12 -9.69 -7.32 10.56
N GLN A 13 -10.96 -7.74 10.61
CA GLN A 13 -11.98 -7.02 11.37
C GLN A 13 -11.65 -6.98 12.86
N ALA A 14 -11.30 -8.13 13.45
CA ALA A 14 -10.89 -8.20 14.85
C ALA A 14 -9.64 -7.33 15.13
N MET A 15 -8.68 -7.28 14.20
CA MET A 15 -7.52 -6.39 14.33
C MET A 15 -7.91 -4.91 14.28
N ILE A 16 -8.91 -4.53 13.49
CA ILE A 16 -9.41 -3.14 13.40
C ILE A 16 -10.12 -2.74 14.69
N GLU A 17 -10.87 -3.64 15.30
CA GLU A 17 -11.66 -3.38 16.52
C GLU A 17 -10.81 -3.38 17.80
N TRP A 18 -9.67 -4.07 17.80
CA TRP A 18 -8.80 -4.23 18.97
C TRP A 18 -8.22 -2.93 19.56
N PRO A 19 -7.73 -1.94 18.79
CA PRO A 19 -7.20 -0.71 19.36
C PRO A 19 -8.31 0.19 19.92
N ASP A 20 -8.08 0.72 21.13
CA ASP A 20 -8.95 1.71 21.76
C ASP A 20 -8.77 3.12 21.17
N ASN A 21 -7.60 3.41 20.59
CA ASN A 21 -7.28 4.72 20.06
C ASN A 21 -7.67 4.87 18.58
N LEU A 22 -8.34 5.99 18.29
CA LEU A 22 -8.84 6.35 16.95
C LEU A 22 -7.77 6.24 15.86
N ARG A 23 -6.56 6.74 16.13
CA ARG A 23 -5.44 6.72 15.17
C ARG A 23 -5.11 5.30 14.72
N ASP A 24 -4.95 4.37 15.64
CA ASP A 24 -4.46 3.04 15.30
C ASP A 24 -5.58 2.21 14.65
N ARG A 25 -6.82 2.40 15.11
CA ARG A 25 -8.02 1.89 14.43
C ARG A 25 -8.10 2.37 12.99
N LEU A 26 -7.91 3.67 12.75
CA LEU A 26 -7.86 4.27 11.41
C LEU A 26 -6.75 3.65 10.55
N ILE A 27 -5.54 3.50 11.09
CA ILE A 27 -4.41 2.90 10.36
C ILE A 27 -4.75 1.48 9.91
N LEU A 28 -5.27 0.64 10.80
CA LEU A 28 -5.61 -0.75 10.48
C LEU A 28 -6.79 -0.85 9.51
N SER A 29 -7.81 -0.01 9.71
CA SER A 29 -8.97 0.09 8.82
C SER A 29 -8.56 0.48 7.40
N PHE A 30 -7.70 1.50 7.28
CA PHE A 30 -7.14 1.93 6.01
C PHE A 30 -6.29 0.84 5.33
N TYR A 31 -5.50 0.07 6.08
CA TYR A 31 -4.79 -1.08 5.53
C TYR A 31 -5.74 -2.17 5.01
N GLY A 32 -6.80 -2.46 5.77
CA GLY A 32 -7.83 -3.42 5.39
C GLY A 32 -8.49 -3.09 4.05
N ASP A 33 -8.72 -1.79 3.80
CA ASP A 33 -9.33 -1.30 2.57
C ASP A 33 -8.37 -1.17 1.39
N THR A 34 -7.18 -0.65 1.62
CA THR A 34 -6.31 -0.18 0.52
C THR A 34 -5.13 -1.08 0.21
N GLY A 35 -4.70 -1.92 1.17
CA GLY A 35 -3.49 -2.72 1.02
C GLY A 35 -2.24 -1.88 0.66
N CYS A 36 -2.22 -0.61 1.08
CA CYS A 36 -1.12 0.30 0.75
C CYS A 36 0.19 -0.10 1.44
N ARG A 37 1.31 0.49 1.03
CA ARG A 37 2.59 0.32 1.73
C ARG A 37 2.69 1.28 2.90
N ALA A 38 3.45 0.94 3.94
CA ALA A 38 3.69 1.87 5.06
C ALA A 38 4.34 3.19 4.63
N SER A 39 5.21 3.18 3.62
CA SER A 39 5.74 4.44 3.07
C SER A 39 4.69 5.29 2.34
N GLU A 40 3.62 4.68 1.84
CA GLU A 40 2.53 5.37 1.16
C GLU A 40 1.59 6.01 2.20
N LEU A 41 1.19 5.25 3.23
CA LEU A 41 0.41 5.76 4.37
C LEU A 41 1.06 6.99 5.02
N LEU A 42 2.36 6.91 5.33
CA LEU A 42 3.10 7.98 6.02
C LEU A 42 3.32 9.24 5.17
N LYS A 43 2.94 9.21 3.88
CA LYS A 43 3.02 10.36 2.97
C LYS A 43 1.67 11.02 2.74
N LEU A 44 0.58 10.44 3.22
CA LEU A 44 -0.75 10.98 3.01
C LEU A 44 -0.92 12.27 3.81
N LYS A 45 -1.50 13.25 3.13
CA LYS A 45 -1.94 14.53 3.67
C LYS A 45 -3.45 14.66 3.55
N VAL A 46 -4.02 15.61 4.27
CA VAL A 46 -5.46 15.90 4.24
C VAL A 46 -5.93 16.23 2.82
N GLU A 47 -5.14 16.97 2.04
CA GLU A 47 -5.41 17.28 0.61
C GLU A 47 -5.54 16.05 -0.31
N ASN A 48 -5.11 14.87 0.15
CA ASN A 48 -5.22 13.63 -0.62
C ASN A 48 -6.56 12.92 -0.43
N LEU A 49 -7.40 13.40 0.49
CA LEU A 49 -8.67 12.77 0.85
C LEU A 49 -9.85 13.46 0.15
N ASP A 50 -10.67 12.66 -0.52
CA ASP A 50 -12.01 13.04 -0.97
C ASP A 50 -13.01 12.15 -0.22
N LEU A 51 -13.39 12.57 0.99
CA LEU A 51 -14.23 11.80 1.90
C LEU A 51 -15.72 11.80 1.52
N GLU A 52 -16.13 12.71 0.63
CA GLU A 52 -17.48 12.72 0.05
C GLU A 52 -17.61 11.58 -0.95
N ASN A 53 -16.64 11.45 -1.86
CA ASN A 53 -16.62 10.35 -2.81
C ASN A 53 -15.95 9.08 -2.25
N ARG A 54 -15.45 9.11 -1.01
CA ARG A 54 -14.69 8.00 -0.40
C ARG A 54 -13.52 7.56 -1.26
N LEU A 55 -12.77 8.53 -1.78
CA LEU A 55 -11.60 8.33 -2.62
C LEU A 55 -10.37 8.90 -1.90
N VAL A 56 -9.25 8.21 -2.04
CA VAL A 56 -7.96 8.62 -1.51
C VAL A 56 -6.93 8.57 -2.63
N MET A 57 -6.25 9.68 -2.84
CA MET A 57 -5.14 9.78 -3.78
C MET A 57 -3.86 9.32 -3.09
N ILE A 58 -3.38 8.11 -3.41
CA ILE A 58 -2.16 7.58 -2.83
C ILE A 58 -0.95 7.98 -3.68
N PRO A 59 0.00 8.77 -3.13
CA PRO A 59 1.25 9.07 -3.82
C PRO A 59 2.14 7.82 -3.84
N HIS A 60 2.29 7.21 -5.01
CA HIS A 60 3.20 6.11 -5.21
C HIS A 60 4.54 6.59 -5.77
N LEU A 61 5.58 6.49 -4.95
CA LEU A 61 6.96 6.59 -5.41
C LEU A 61 7.32 5.40 -6.30
N LYS A 62 7.63 5.62 -7.59
CA LYS A 62 8.39 4.63 -8.35
C LYS A 62 9.88 4.96 -8.23
N ARG A 63 10.68 3.95 -7.85
CA ARG A 63 12.15 3.98 -7.91
C ARG A 63 12.60 4.18 -9.36
N GLY A 64 12.62 5.43 -9.83
CA GLY A 64 13.04 5.80 -11.18
C GLY A 64 14.14 6.86 -11.19
N ILE A 65 14.17 7.73 -10.18
CA ILE A 65 15.13 8.83 -10.12
C ILE A 65 16.52 8.28 -9.84
N LYS A 66 17.37 8.32 -10.87
CA LYS A 66 18.74 7.83 -10.80
C LYS A 66 19.69 8.84 -11.38
N LYS A 67 20.91 8.85 -10.85
CA LYS A 67 22.04 9.60 -11.39
C LYS A 67 22.79 8.70 -12.35
N LYS A 68 23.08 9.17 -13.56
CA LYS A 68 23.99 8.49 -14.47
C LYS A 68 25.42 8.95 -14.15
N CYS A 69 26.28 8.02 -13.75
CA CYS A 69 27.65 8.35 -13.41
C CYS A 69 28.42 8.85 -14.65
N PRO A 70 29.03 10.05 -14.61
CA PRO A 70 29.83 10.58 -15.72
C PRO A 70 31.15 9.82 -15.91
N GLY A 71 31.59 9.07 -14.91
CA GLY A 71 32.90 8.40 -14.88
C GLY A 71 33.91 9.16 -14.02
N ARG A 72 34.98 8.46 -13.62
CA ARG A 72 36.12 9.04 -12.90
C ARG A 72 37.35 9.01 -13.82
N PRO A 73 38.11 10.11 -13.95
CA PRO A 73 39.38 10.09 -14.68
C PRO A 73 40.33 9.02 -14.12
N GLY A 74 40.98 8.26 -15.00
CA GLY A 74 41.92 7.20 -14.62
C GLY A 74 41.27 5.91 -14.08
N TYR A 75 39.94 5.77 -14.13
CA TYR A 75 39.26 4.52 -13.78
C TYR A 75 39.00 3.65 -15.02
N GLY A 76 39.48 2.40 -14.99
CA GLY A 76 39.26 1.42 -16.06
C GLY A 76 40.12 1.69 -17.30
N ASP A 77 39.58 1.36 -18.47
CA ASP A 77 40.23 1.46 -19.79
C ASP A 77 39.93 2.78 -20.54
N GLY A 78 39.55 3.83 -19.80
CA GLY A 78 39.18 5.13 -20.37
C GLY A 78 37.73 5.24 -20.84
N ARG A 79 36.91 4.18 -20.73
CA ARG A 79 35.47 4.25 -21.04
C ARG A 79 34.66 4.90 -19.91
N PRO A 80 33.62 5.71 -20.22
CA PRO A 80 32.76 6.32 -19.21
C PRO A 80 32.03 5.25 -18.39
N CYS A 81 32.01 5.41 -17.07
CA CYS A 81 31.48 4.40 -16.16
C CYS A 81 30.00 4.07 -16.43
N GLY A 82 29.18 5.11 -16.68
CA GLY A 82 27.77 5.01 -17.03
C GLY A 82 26.86 4.33 -15.98
N ARG A 83 27.38 4.01 -14.80
CA ARG A 83 26.63 3.28 -13.77
C ARG A 83 25.53 4.17 -13.21
N MET A 84 24.34 3.59 -13.08
CA MET A 84 23.21 4.26 -12.45
C MET A 84 23.33 4.18 -10.92
N ALA A 85 23.18 5.32 -10.25
CA ALA A 85 23.18 5.44 -8.79
C ALA A 85 21.85 6.03 -8.29
N GLY A 86 21.55 5.89 -7.00
CA GLY A 86 20.33 6.45 -6.41
C GLY A 86 20.40 7.98 -6.30
N LYS A 87 19.23 8.63 -6.20
CA LYS A 87 19.09 10.11 -6.05
C LYS A 87 20.00 10.67 -4.95
N ASN A 88 20.08 10.02 -3.79
CA ASN A 88 20.85 10.51 -2.64
C ASN A 88 22.24 9.88 -2.54
N THR A 89 22.72 9.21 -3.58
CA THR A 89 24.05 8.59 -3.56
C THR A 89 25.10 9.66 -3.88
N PRO A 90 26.05 9.96 -2.95
CA PRO A 90 27.09 10.96 -3.18
C PRO A 90 28.25 10.44 -4.03
N PHE A 91 28.54 9.13 -4.01
CA PHE A 91 29.66 8.55 -4.76
C PHE A 91 29.26 7.31 -5.56
N CYS A 92 29.84 7.16 -6.75
CA CYS A 92 29.61 5.98 -7.59
C CYS A 92 30.23 4.73 -6.96
N SER A 93 29.43 3.70 -6.70
CA SER A 93 29.90 2.41 -6.14
C SER A 93 30.80 1.58 -7.07
N ARG A 94 31.01 2.02 -8.31
CA ARG A 94 31.92 1.36 -9.26
C ARG A 94 33.23 2.10 -9.40
N CYS A 95 33.16 3.36 -9.85
CA CYS A 95 34.36 4.14 -10.18
C CYS A 95 34.76 5.17 -9.11
N GLY A 96 33.96 5.36 -8.07
CA GLY A 96 34.21 6.37 -7.03
C GLY A 96 34.05 7.82 -7.48
N ALA A 97 33.45 8.08 -8.65
CA ALA A 97 33.16 9.45 -9.08
C ALA A 97 32.19 10.13 -8.10
N ASP A 98 32.41 11.42 -7.86
CA ASP A 98 31.48 12.25 -7.11
C ASP A 98 30.21 12.48 -7.94
N LEU A 99 29.07 12.17 -7.34
CA LEU A 99 27.74 12.27 -7.91
C LEU A 99 26.92 13.36 -7.22
N SER A 100 27.47 14.10 -6.27
CA SER A 100 26.76 15.09 -5.46
C SER A 100 26.12 16.17 -6.33
N ALA A 101 26.83 16.64 -7.36
CA ALA A 101 26.36 17.62 -8.34
C ALA A 101 25.62 17.01 -9.55
N VAL A 102 25.56 15.68 -9.68
CA VAL A 102 24.92 15.03 -10.83
C VAL A 102 23.42 15.10 -10.67
N GLN A 103 22.74 15.73 -11.64
CA GLN A 103 21.29 15.81 -11.67
C GLN A 103 20.70 14.40 -11.87
N ALA A 104 19.67 14.08 -11.09
CA ALA A 104 19.01 12.80 -11.19
C ALA A 104 17.77 12.93 -12.07
N GLU A 105 17.63 12.07 -13.06
CA GLU A 105 16.53 12.09 -14.01
C GLU A 105 15.56 10.93 -13.73
N GLY A 106 14.26 11.16 -13.90
CA GLY A 106 13.20 10.16 -13.74
C GLY A 106 11.82 10.77 -13.51
N ILE A 107 10.78 9.93 -13.57
CA ILE A 107 9.41 10.32 -13.23
C ILE A 107 9.29 10.41 -11.70
N GLU A 108 8.96 11.60 -11.19
CA GLU A 108 9.00 11.89 -9.75
C GLU A 108 7.89 11.18 -8.96
N GLU A 109 6.64 11.23 -9.41
CA GLU A 109 5.52 10.65 -8.66
C GLU A 109 4.49 9.99 -9.60
N ARG A 110 3.88 8.90 -9.14
CA ARG A 110 2.70 8.32 -9.76
C ARG A 110 1.60 8.33 -8.72
N ASN A 111 0.48 8.99 -9.01
CA ASN A 111 -0.68 8.96 -8.13
C ASN A 111 -1.62 7.82 -8.55
N ARG A 112 -2.20 7.12 -7.58
CA ARG A 112 -3.30 6.19 -7.81
C ARG A 112 -4.48 6.55 -6.93
N LEU A 113 -5.68 6.52 -7.50
CA LEU A 113 -6.92 6.78 -6.79
C LEU A 113 -7.45 5.45 -6.25
N ILE A 114 -7.68 5.37 -4.95
CA ILE A 114 -8.23 4.19 -4.28
C ILE A 114 -9.53 4.58 -3.59
N SER A 115 -10.56 3.75 -3.73
CA SER A 115 -11.76 3.92 -2.91
C SER A 115 -11.55 3.34 -1.51
N ILE A 116 -12.15 3.95 -0.50
CA ILE A 116 -12.21 3.48 0.88
C ILE A 116 -13.65 3.14 1.27
N GLY A 117 -13.83 2.29 2.28
CA GLY A 117 -15.14 1.95 2.84
C GLY A 117 -15.73 3.09 3.68
N GLU A 118 -17.02 2.99 3.99
CA GLU A 118 -17.71 4.02 4.80
C GLU A 118 -17.07 4.15 6.18
N THR A 119 -16.86 3.05 6.89
CA THR A 119 -16.24 3.04 8.22
C THR A 119 -14.88 3.74 8.22
N THR A 120 -14.04 3.46 7.22
CA THR A 120 -12.73 4.12 7.08
C THR A 120 -12.87 5.62 6.79
N ALA A 121 -13.85 6.00 5.97
CA ALA A 121 -14.12 7.40 5.67
C ALA A 121 -14.59 8.16 6.91
N GLU A 122 -15.48 7.57 7.72
CA GLU A 122 -15.93 8.12 9.01
C GLU A 122 -14.75 8.30 9.97
N LEU A 123 -13.89 7.29 10.11
CA LEU A 123 -12.68 7.39 10.93
C LEU A 123 -11.75 8.51 10.45
N PHE A 124 -11.59 8.70 9.13
CA PHE A 124 -10.83 9.84 8.61
C PHE A 124 -11.51 11.17 8.95
N ARG A 125 -12.83 11.30 8.74
CA ARG A 125 -13.58 12.53 9.06
C ARG A 125 -13.39 12.93 10.51
N GLU A 126 -13.48 11.97 11.44
CA GLU A 126 -13.30 12.23 12.86
C GLU A 126 -11.83 12.56 13.19
N TYR A 127 -10.87 11.83 12.62
CA TYR A 127 -9.46 11.98 12.93
C TYR A 127 -8.86 13.27 12.34
N THR A 128 -9.30 13.72 11.16
CA THR A 128 -8.76 14.91 10.47
C THR A 128 -9.58 16.18 10.70
N LYS A 129 -10.58 16.15 11.59
CA LYS A 129 -11.51 17.28 11.84
C LYS A 129 -10.82 18.60 12.23
N GLU A 130 -9.67 18.52 12.87
CA GLU A 130 -8.90 19.65 13.43
C GLU A 130 -7.58 19.86 12.66
N MET A 131 -7.40 19.20 11.52
CA MET A 131 -6.16 19.24 10.72
C MET A 131 -6.31 20.15 9.51
N ASP A 132 -5.23 20.83 9.12
CA ASP A 132 -5.18 21.65 7.92
C ASP A 132 -4.87 20.82 6.67
N GLN A 133 -5.24 21.34 5.49
CA GLN A 133 -5.07 20.64 4.20
C GLN A 133 -3.63 20.16 3.93
N GLY A 134 -2.64 20.92 4.39
CA GLY A 134 -1.22 20.61 4.20
C GLY A 134 -0.64 19.60 5.20
N ASP A 135 -1.39 19.26 6.25
CA ASP A 135 -0.88 18.43 7.33
C ASP A 135 -0.73 16.97 6.92
N GLN A 136 0.33 16.34 7.44
CA GLN A 136 0.48 14.88 7.34
C GLN A 136 -0.49 14.20 8.28
N ILE A 137 -1.32 13.30 7.76
CA ILE A 137 -2.36 12.64 8.56
C ILE A 137 -1.74 11.77 9.66
N ILE A 138 -0.75 10.94 9.30
CA ILE A 138 -0.13 9.99 10.22
C ILE A 138 1.34 10.36 10.44
N THR A 139 1.67 10.89 11.61
CA THR A 139 3.01 11.36 11.99
C THR A 139 3.77 10.37 12.87
N ILE A 140 3.79 9.08 12.50
CA ILE A 140 4.57 8.04 13.19
C ILE A 140 5.65 7.43 12.29
N SER A 141 6.68 6.83 12.89
CA SER A 141 7.70 6.12 12.15
C SER A 141 7.17 4.83 11.51
N ARG A 142 7.81 4.39 10.42
CA ARG A 142 7.51 3.11 9.78
C ARG A 142 7.60 1.93 10.75
N GLN A 143 8.57 1.98 11.67
CA GLN A 143 8.73 0.94 12.67
C GLN A 143 7.57 0.90 13.66
N GLN A 144 7.01 2.06 14.03
CA GLN A 144 5.82 2.13 14.88
C GLN A 144 4.58 1.54 14.18
N VAL A 145 4.40 1.80 12.87
CA VAL A 145 3.34 1.14 12.09
C VAL A 145 3.49 -0.39 12.14
N TYR A 146 4.72 -0.90 12.02
CA TYR A 146 4.98 -2.34 12.09
C TYR A 146 4.73 -2.91 13.50
N ASN A 147 5.06 -2.13 14.54
CA ASN A 147 4.78 -2.51 15.91
C ASN A 147 3.27 -2.56 16.17
N LEU A 148 2.51 -1.59 15.65
CA LEU A 148 1.05 -1.56 15.75
C LEU A 148 0.44 -2.83 15.14
N VAL A 149 0.78 -3.16 13.89
CA VAL A 149 0.24 -4.37 13.24
C VAL A 149 0.56 -5.63 14.04
N ARG A 150 1.78 -5.72 14.59
CA ARG A 150 2.18 -6.85 15.45
C ARG A 150 1.45 -6.86 16.79
N ALA A 151 1.16 -5.69 17.37
CA ALA A 151 0.44 -5.56 18.62
C ALA A 151 -1.04 -5.95 18.45
N ALA A 152 -1.71 -5.47 17.40
CA ALA A 152 -3.07 -5.86 17.07
C ALA A 152 -3.19 -7.37 16.81
N ALA A 153 -2.26 -7.93 16.03
CA ALA A 153 -2.18 -9.37 15.81
C ALA A 153 -1.96 -10.16 17.11
N ALA A 154 -1.17 -9.60 18.04
CA ALA A 154 -0.97 -10.20 19.35
C ALA A 154 -2.23 -10.17 20.21
N GLY A 155 -2.92 -9.02 20.20
CA GLY A 155 -4.14 -8.76 20.95
C GLY A 155 -5.28 -9.71 20.63
N ILE A 156 -5.44 -10.06 19.35
CA ILE A 156 -6.47 -11.02 18.92
C ILE A 156 -6.01 -12.48 18.93
N GLY A 157 -4.88 -12.78 19.59
CA GLY A 157 -4.38 -14.14 19.74
C GLY A 157 -3.76 -14.77 18.48
N ILE A 158 -3.56 -14.01 17.40
CA ILE A 158 -2.94 -14.52 16.16
C ILE A 158 -1.42 -14.34 16.12
N LYS A 159 -0.79 -13.84 17.19
CA LYS A 159 0.68 -13.70 17.32
C LYS A 159 1.44 -14.99 16.99
N GLY A 160 0.83 -16.13 17.29
CA GLY A 160 1.38 -17.48 17.10
C GLY A 160 0.85 -18.23 15.87
N LYS A 161 -0.13 -17.66 15.13
CA LYS A 161 -0.58 -18.23 13.86
C LYS A 161 0.52 -18.02 12.83
N ALA A 162 1.31 -19.07 12.62
CA ALA A 162 2.40 -19.06 11.69
C ALA A 162 1.86 -18.84 10.28
N LEU A 163 2.07 -17.64 9.72
CA LEU A 163 2.24 -17.49 8.29
C LEU A 163 3.60 -18.13 7.96
N THR A 164 3.63 -19.46 7.99
CA THR A 164 4.84 -20.23 7.73
C THR A 164 5.12 -20.09 6.25
N ASN A 165 6.28 -19.57 5.87
CA ASN A 165 6.67 -19.59 4.47
C ASN A 165 6.86 -21.06 4.03
N PRO A 166 6.09 -21.57 3.03
CA PRO A 166 6.15 -22.96 2.60
C PRO A 166 7.54 -23.43 2.18
N GLU A 167 8.34 -22.52 1.62
CA GLU A 167 9.64 -22.83 1.04
C GLU A 167 10.78 -22.76 2.07
N THR A 168 10.59 -22.02 3.18
CA THR A 168 11.69 -21.75 4.13
C THR A 168 11.41 -22.18 5.56
N GLY A 169 10.18 -22.57 5.90
CA GLY A 169 9.78 -22.98 7.26
C GLY A 169 9.83 -21.87 8.32
N LYS A 170 10.20 -20.64 7.93
CA LYS A 170 10.32 -19.51 8.84
C LYS A 170 8.93 -18.99 9.22
N LYS A 171 8.72 -18.79 10.52
CA LYS A 171 7.52 -18.12 11.07
C LYS A 171 7.64 -16.63 10.80
N HIS A 172 6.75 -16.09 9.97
CA HIS A 172 6.65 -14.65 9.78
C HIS A 172 5.57 -14.06 10.70
N PHE A 173 5.87 -12.92 11.31
CA PHE A 173 4.89 -12.14 12.05
C PHE A 173 4.03 -11.32 11.08
N PRO A 174 2.75 -11.06 11.41
CA PRO A 174 1.91 -10.18 10.63
C PRO A 174 2.58 -8.81 10.40
N HIS A 175 2.59 -8.41 9.13
CA HIS A 175 3.21 -7.20 8.61
C HIS A 175 2.19 -6.46 7.73
N PRO A 176 2.28 -5.13 7.54
CA PRO A 176 1.38 -4.40 6.65
C PRO A 176 1.20 -5.01 5.25
N HIS A 177 2.19 -5.75 4.74
CA HIS A 177 2.09 -6.44 3.45
C HIS A 177 1.06 -7.58 3.44
N ASN A 178 0.79 -8.22 4.59
CA ASN A 178 -0.19 -9.31 4.66
C ASN A 178 -1.64 -8.82 4.45
N PHE A 179 -1.93 -7.55 4.76
CA PHE A 179 -3.22 -6.92 4.40
C PHE A 179 -3.37 -6.80 2.89
N ARG A 180 -2.28 -6.41 2.21
CA ARG A 180 -2.24 -6.32 0.75
C ARG A 180 -2.38 -7.69 0.09
N ASP A 181 -1.74 -8.71 0.65
CA ASP A 181 -1.85 -10.09 0.15
C ASP A 181 -3.28 -10.63 0.33
N SER A 182 -3.90 -10.39 1.49
CA SER A 182 -5.32 -10.72 1.75
C SER A 182 -6.26 -10.02 0.77
N LEU A 183 -6.05 -8.72 0.55
CA LEU A 183 -6.83 -7.94 -0.41
C LEU A 183 -6.67 -8.52 -1.83
N ALA A 184 -5.46 -8.80 -2.28
CA ALA A 184 -5.20 -9.37 -3.60
C ALA A 184 -5.92 -10.72 -3.82
N VAL A 185 -5.93 -11.59 -2.81
CA VAL A 185 -6.65 -12.87 -2.87
C VAL A 185 -8.16 -12.65 -3.01
N SER A 186 -8.76 -11.79 -2.16
CA SER A 186 -10.19 -11.50 -2.25
C SER A 186 -10.59 -10.90 -3.60
N TRP A 187 -9.74 -10.03 -4.15
CA TRP A 187 -9.94 -9.48 -5.47
C TRP A 187 -9.83 -10.54 -6.58
N LEU A 188 -8.89 -11.48 -6.49
CA LEU A 188 -8.78 -12.58 -7.46
C LEU A 188 -10.01 -13.48 -7.44
N GLU A 189 -10.58 -13.74 -6.25
CA GLU A 189 -11.84 -14.49 -6.11
C GLU A 189 -13.01 -13.77 -6.81
N VAL A 190 -13.11 -12.44 -6.68
CA VAL A 190 -14.15 -11.63 -7.38
C VAL A 190 -13.87 -11.50 -8.89
N ALA A 191 -12.60 -11.38 -9.28
CA ALA A 191 -12.19 -11.13 -10.65
C ALA A 191 -11.99 -12.42 -11.48
N ALA A 192 -12.24 -13.60 -10.89
CA ALA A 192 -12.06 -14.89 -11.55
C ALA A 192 -12.90 -15.06 -12.83
N THR A 193 -13.95 -14.24 -13.00
CA THR A 193 -14.90 -14.34 -14.13
C THR A 193 -14.91 -13.11 -15.06
N ASP A 194 -14.12 -12.06 -14.79
CA ASP A 194 -14.22 -10.79 -15.53
C ASP A 194 -12.85 -10.10 -15.74
N ALA A 195 -12.43 -10.02 -17.01
CA ALA A 195 -11.18 -9.37 -17.42
C ALA A 195 -11.12 -7.86 -17.11
N GLY A 196 -12.27 -7.17 -17.07
CA GLY A 196 -12.38 -5.79 -16.62
C GLY A 196 -12.09 -5.62 -15.13
N LYS A 197 -12.55 -6.58 -14.30
CA LYS A 197 -12.24 -6.60 -12.85
C LYS A 197 -10.78 -6.94 -12.56
N GLN A 198 -10.15 -7.77 -13.40
CA GLN A 198 -8.70 -8.03 -13.31
C GLN A 198 -7.86 -6.77 -13.61
N LYS A 199 -8.32 -5.93 -14.54
CA LYS A 199 -7.67 -4.64 -14.83
C LYS A 199 -7.88 -3.64 -13.68
N ALA A 200 -9.08 -3.59 -13.09
CA ALA A 200 -9.36 -2.79 -11.90
C ALA A 200 -8.47 -3.19 -10.71
N LEU A 201 -8.25 -4.50 -10.51
CA LEU A 201 -7.30 -5.04 -9.53
C LEU A 201 -5.87 -4.55 -9.78
N GLN A 202 -5.40 -4.60 -11.04
CA GLN A 202 -4.07 -4.09 -11.39
C GLN A 202 -3.95 -2.59 -11.15
N GLU A 203 -4.98 -1.79 -11.42
CA GLU A 203 -4.99 -0.35 -11.14
C GLU A 203 -4.99 -0.06 -9.62
N HIS A 204 -5.82 -0.77 -8.84
CA HIS A 204 -5.91 -0.65 -7.37
C HIS A 204 -4.60 -1.05 -6.67
N LEU A 205 -3.98 -2.17 -7.10
CA LEU A 205 -2.70 -2.63 -6.55
C LEU A 205 -1.46 -1.95 -7.18
N GLY A 206 -1.61 -1.16 -8.25
CA GLY A 206 -0.60 -0.19 -8.69
C GLY A 206 0.22 -0.54 -9.93
N HIS A 207 -0.42 -0.97 -11.02
CA HIS A 207 0.23 -1.21 -12.32
C HIS A 207 -0.46 -0.48 -13.49
N LYS A 208 -0.40 0.87 -13.52
CA LYS A 208 -0.10 1.73 -14.70
C LYS A 208 -0.38 3.21 -14.37
N ASN A 209 0.27 4.10 -15.11
CA ASN A 209 0.14 5.55 -14.97
C ASN A 209 -1.29 6.01 -15.29
N PHE A 210 -1.82 6.95 -14.52
CA PHE A 210 -2.97 7.75 -14.95
C PHE A 210 -2.57 8.90 -15.90
N GLU A 211 -1.29 9.32 -15.92
CA GLU A 211 -0.87 10.56 -16.59
C GLU A 211 -0.32 10.43 -18.01
N THR A 212 -0.47 9.28 -18.68
CA THR A 212 -0.17 9.22 -20.11
C THR A 212 -1.11 8.25 -20.80
N THR A 213 -1.40 8.54 -22.07
CA THR A 213 -2.10 7.72 -23.06
C THR A 213 -3.58 8.09 -23.28
N MET A 214 -3.80 9.02 -24.22
CA MET A 214 -4.86 8.87 -25.21
C MET A 214 -4.70 7.47 -25.83
N GLY A 215 -5.53 6.51 -25.40
CA GLY A 215 -5.50 5.13 -25.87
C GLY A 215 -5.66 4.13 -24.74
N TYR A 216 -6.85 3.52 -24.66
CA TYR A 216 -7.28 2.38 -23.83
C TYR A 216 -7.86 2.67 -22.42
N ASN A 217 -9.20 2.78 -22.36
CA ASN A 217 -10.09 2.44 -21.23
C ASN A 217 -9.51 2.65 -19.83
N LYS A 218 -9.41 3.91 -19.38
CA LYS A 218 -9.27 4.20 -17.94
C LYS A 218 -10.60 3.93 -17.26
N LEU A 219 -10.58 3.21 -16.14
CA LEU A 219 -11.78 3.06 -15.31
C LEU A 219 -12.15 4.44 -14.76
N THR A 220 -13.42 4.82 -14.89
CA THR A 220 -13.94 6.03 -14.25
C THR A 220 -13.92 5.84 -12.72
N PRO A 221 -13.80 6.92 -11.91
CA PRO A 221 -13.86 6.82 -10.45
C PRO A 221 -15.06 6.02 -9.93
N GLY A 222 -16.23 6.16 -10.58
CA GLY A 222 -17.42 5.37 -10.27
C GLY A 222 -17.24 3.86 -10.47
N LYS A 223 -16.56 3.43 -11.54
CA LYS A 223 -16.27 2.01 -11.78
C LYS A 223 -15.27 1.45 -10.76
N VAL A 224 -14.30 2.26 -10.31
CA VAL A 224 -13.36 1.87 -9.25
C VAL A 224 -14.09 1.67 -7.91
N GLN A 225 -15.01 2.56 -7.56
CA GLN A 225 -15.84 2.43 -6.36
C GLN A 225 -16.74 1.20 -6.42
N GLU A 226 -17.44 0.98 -7.54
CA GLU A 226 -18.34 -0.16 -7.75
C GLU A 226 -17.62 -1.48 -7.48
N VAL A 227 -16.51 -1.73 -8.17
CA VAL A 227 -15.77 -2.99 -8.03
C VAL A 227 -15.15 -3.13 -6.64
N SER A 228 -14.68 -2.03 -6.04
CA SER A 228 -14.14 -2.08 -4.67
C SER A 228 -15.24 -2.38 -3.64
N ASN A 229 -16.45 -1.86 -3.83
CA ASN A 229 -17.59 -2.12 -2.96
C ASN A 229 -18.07 -3.56 -3.09
N GLU A 230 -18.12 -4.13 -4.30
CA GLU A 230 -18.39 -5.56 -4.50
C GLU A 230 -17.38 -6.43 -3.75
N VAL A 231 -16.09 -6.10 -3.85
CA VAL A 231 -15.01 -6.83 -3.14
C VAL A 231 -15.19 -6.70 -1.62
N ARG A 232 -15.51 -5.50 -1.12
CA ARG A 232 -15.81 -5.31 0.32
C ARG A 232 -17.01 -6.14 0.76
N GLN A 233 -18.11 -6.05 0.03
CA GLN A 233 -19.33 -6.81 0.35
C GLN A 233 -19.02 -8.31 0.39
N MET A 234 -18.30 -8.86 -0.58
CA MET A 234 -17.95 -10.28 -0.56
C MET A 234 -16.99 -10.65 0.58
N ARG A 235 -16.02 -9.78 0.91
CA ARG A 235 -15.07 -10.00 2.01
C ARG A 235 -15.74 -10.05 3.37
N PHE A 236 -16.71 -9.17 3.62
CA PHE A 236 -17.34 -9.01 4.93
C PHE A 236 -18.74 -9.64 5.03
N ALA A 237 -19.41 -10.02 3.92
CA ALA A 237 -20.69 -10.73 3.95
C ALA A 237 -20.58 -12.13 4.57
N LYS A 238 -19.45 -12.82 4.36
CA LYS A 238 -19.14 -14.12 4.97
C LYS A 238 -19.02 -14.08 6.50
N LEU A 239 -19.04 -12.90 7.12
CA LEU A 239 -19.10 -12.74 8.58
C LEU A 239 -20.54 -12.83 9.09
N LYS A 240 -21.51 -12.28 8.35
CA LYS A 240 -22.92 -12.27 8.75
C LYS A 240 -23.57 -13.65 8.69
N GLU A 241 -23.19 -14.48 7.71
CA GLU A 241 -23.70 -15.86 7.59
C GLU A 241 -23.18 -16.79 8.71
N GLY A 242 -22.11 -16.40 9.41
CA GLY A 242 -21.55 -17.15 10.55
C GLY A 242 -22.18 -16.79 11.91
N GLU A 243 -22.79 -15.62 12.03
CA GLU A 243 -23.48 -15.17 13.26
C GLU A 243 -24.93 -15.65 13.35
N GLU A 244 -25.55 -16.06 12.23
CA GLU A 244 -26.92 -16.61 12.20
C GLU A 244 -26.96 -18.14 12.39
N ALA A 245 -25.81 -18.80 12.58
CA ALA A 245 -25.68 -20.25 12.72
C ALA A 245 -25.17 -20.72 14.09
N GLU A 246 -25.13 -19.84 15.10
CA GLU A 246 -24.81 -20.17 16.50
C GLU A 246 -25.99 -19.90 17.44
#